data_AF-A0A9P5CLM4-F1
#
_entry.id   AF-A0A9P5CLM4-F1
#
_cell.length_a   1.000
_cell.length_b   1.000
_cell.length_c   1.000
_cell.angle_alpha   90.00
_cell.angle_beta   90.00
_cell.angle_gamma   90.00
#
_symmetry.space_group_name_H-M   'P 1'
#
loop_
_entity.id
_entity.type
_entity.pdbx_description
1 polymer ?
#
loop_
_entity_poly.entity_id
_entity_poly.type
_entity_poly.pdbx_seq_one_letter_code
_entity_poly.pdbx_strand_id
1 'polypeptide(L)'
;MASAHTVRRSSLADSLCSSQRPFTPYEHVVVSHFASSSKNVHFLKPDYADNTKVNIAGILRKRKRYCESAELTNEWRDVIQGGADRSMAMDFLFHLCESYKIKSWGTSWEYFRQYKQLYASVTGQYMDRNDSKEILKWHDAVLVHRFGLVAPNGGGKDVADSGDLLALQTFNIAYDTGVFSGERHRIQLAGCYLGLAFTGARPAEFVDGGAKERQGWVPRGAVPAETASSP
;
A
#
# COMPACT_ATOMS: atom_id res chain seq x y z
N MET A 1 -31.23 -48.99 -20.07
CA MET A 1 -30.12 -49.57 -19.29
C MET A 1 -28.81 -49.34 -20.05
N ALA A 2 -27.93 -48.49 -19.52
CA ALA A 2 -26.49 -48.34 -19.81
C ALA A 2 -26.06 -46.98 -19.18
N SER A 3 -25.65 -46.98 -17.90
CA SER A 3 -24.27 -47.07 -17.40
C SER A 3 -23.51 -45.74 -17.46
N ALA A 4 -23.20 -45.24 -16.27
CA ALA A 4 -22.48 -43.99 -16.00
C ALA A 4 -20.98 -44.15 -16.30
N HIS A 5 -20.40 -43.15 -16.96
CA HIS A 5 -18.95 -42.94 -16.98
C HIS A 5 -18.63 -41.53 -16.47
N THR A 6 -18.44 -41.46 -15.16
CA THR A 6 -17.82 -40.33 -14.48
C THR A 6 -16.31 -40.39 -14.71
N VAL A 7 -15.79 -39.48 -15.52
CA VAL A 7 -14.35 -39.26 -15.68
C VAL A 7 -13.81 -38.61 -14.39
N ARG A 8 -13.02 -39.36 -13.63
CA ARG A 8 -12.27 -38.88 -12.46
C ARG A 8 -11.14 -37.96 -12.93
N ARG A 9 -11.31 -36.65 -12.83
CA ARG A 9 -10.17 -35.71 -12.82
C ARG A 9 -9.61 -35.64 -11.40
N SER A 10 -8.61 -36.46 -11.09
CA SER A 10 -7.76 -36.24 -9.92
C SER A 10 -6.85 -35.05 -10.20
N SER A 11 -7.12 -33.92 -9.56
CA SER A 11 -6.31 -32.70 -9.73
C SER A 11 -5.05 -32.79 -8.87
N LEU A 12 -3.91 -32.49 -9.49
CA LEU A 12 -2.57 -32.36 -8.91
C LEU A 12 -2.47 -31.43 -7.67
N ALA A 13 -3.53 -30.70 -7.33
CA ALA A 13 -3.60 -29.83 -6.16
C ALA A 13 -3.53 -30.59 -4.81
N ASP A 14 -4.07 -31.80 -4.72
CA ASP A 14 -4.10 -32.57 -3.47
C ASP A 14 -2.72 -33.11 -3.07
N SER A 15 -1.80 -33.26 -4.04
CA SER A 15 -0.45 -33.77 -3.81
C SER A 15 0.54 -32.71 -3.28
N LEU A 16 0.24 -31.42 -3.42
CA LEU A 16 1.14 -30.34 -2.97
C LEU A 16 0.84 -29.86 -1.54
N CYS A 17 -0.35 -30.15 -1.02
CA CYS A 17 -0.74 -29.78 0.35
C CYS A 17 -0.22 -30.78 1.42
N SER A 18 0.27 -31.94 1.01
CA SER A 18 0.69 -33.05 1.89
C SER A 18 2.19 -33.07 2.23
N SER A 19 2.96 -32.06 1.81
CA SER A 19 4.43 -32.00 2.00
C SER A 19 4.92 -30.97 3.03
N GLN A 20 4.11 -30.65 4.04
CA GLN A 20 4.58 -29.86 5.18
C GLN A 20 4.79 -30.80 6.37
N ARG A 21 6.03 -31.21 6.59
CA ARG A 21 6.38 -32.00 7.77
C ARG A 21 6.36 -31.09 9.01
N PRO A 22 5.81 -31.55 10.14
CA PRO A 22 5.90 -30.81 11.38
C PRO A 22 7.37 -30.60 11.75
N PHE A 23 7.70 -29.41 12.26
CA PHE A 23 9.02 -29.12 12.80
C PHE A 23 9.34 -30.07 13.95
N THR A 24 10.59 -30.52 14.00
CA THR A 24 11.07 -31.34 15.10
C THR A 24 11.16 -30.51 16.38
N PRO A 25 11.09 -31.16 17.57
CA PRO A 25 11.28 -30.47 18.84
C PRO A 25 12.61 -29.69 18.93
N TYR A 26 13.65 -30.18 18.27
CA TYR A 26 14.96 -29.52 18.19
C TYR A 26 14.89 -28.24 17.35
N GLU A 27 14.22 -28.26 16.21
CA GLU A 27 14.02 -27.07 15.37
C GLU A 27 13.14 -26.03 16.06
N HIS A 28 12.14 -26.45 16.84
CA HIS A 28 11.37 -25.55 17.69
C HIS A 28 12.26 -24.83 18.73
N VAL A 29 13.21 -25.55 19.34
CA VAL A 29 14.17 -24.96 20.27
C VAL A 29 15.12 -24.00 19.54
N VAL A 30 15.65 -24.35 18.37
CA VAL A 30 16.54 -23.45 17.60
C VAL A 30 15.82 -22.18 17.16
N VAL A 31 14.58 -22.27 16.65
CA VAL A 31 13.77 -21.12 16.24
C VAL A 31 13.44 -20.23 17.45
N SER A 32 13.08 -20.82 18.59
CA SER A 32 12.80 -20.06 19.82
C SER A 32 14.06 -19.43 20.43
N HIS A 33 15.23 -20.07 20.33
CA HIS A 33 16.52 -19.52 20.76
C HIS A 33 16.96 -18.37 19.84
N PHE A 34 16.76 -18.51 18.52
CA PHE A 34 17.04 -17.44 17.56
C PHE A 34 16.11 -16.23 17.77
N ALA A 35 14.81 -16.49 17.99
CA ALA A 35 13.81 -15.46 18.30
C ALA A 35 14.07 -14.75 19.64
N SER A 36 14.68 -15.43 20.62
CA SER A 36 15.03 -14.85 21.92
C SER A 36 16.40 -14.15 21.94
N SER A 37 17.27 -14.44 20.97
CA SER A 37 18.59 -13.81 20.82
C SER A 37 18.55 -12.53 19.96
N SER A 38 17.55 -12.36 19.10
CA SER A 38 17.37 -11.17 18.25
C SER A 38 16.76 -9.96 18.99
N LYS A 39 17.31 -9.58 20.15
CA LYS A 39 16.81 -8.42 20.93
C LYS A 39 17.39 -7.06 20.50
N ASN A 40 18.29 -7.05 19.52
CA ASN A 40 18.83 -5.82 18.92
C ASN A 40 18.76 -5.89 17.39
N VAL A 41 17.54 -5.98 16.86
CA VAL A 41 17.32 -5.66 15.45
C VAL A 41 17.27 -4.13 15.37
N HIS A 42 18.38 -3.50 14.99
CA HIS A 42 18.36 -2.07 14.67
C HIS A 42 17.35 -1.85 13.55
N PHE A 43 16.30 -1.09 13.84
CA PHE A 43 15.31 -0.75 12.84
C PHE A 43 15.94 0.16 11.81
N LEU A 44 16.23 -0.40 10.64
CA LEU A 44 16.62 0.39 9.49
C LEU A 44 15.43 1.27 9.11
N LYS A 45 15.63 2.58 9.12
CA LYS A 45 14.63 3.51 8.59
C LYS A 45 14.28 3.06 7.16
N PRO A 46 13.01 2.81 6.86
CA PRO A 46 12.62 2.37 5.53
C PRO A 46 12.96 3.45 4.51
N ASP A 47 13.65 3.05 3.44
CA ASP A 47 13.77 3.89 2.25
C ASP A 47 12.46 3.78 1.47
N TYR A 48 11.55 4.70 1.75
CA TYR A 48 10.20 4.70 1.20
C TYR A 48 10.21 5.16 -0.27
N ALA A 49 9.37 4.50 -1.09
CA ALA A 49 9.05 5.02 -2.41
C ALA A 49 8.48 6.44 -2.32
N ASP A 50 8.65 7.26 -3.36
CA ASP A 50 8.30 8.68 -3.30
C ASP A 50 6.82 8.94 -3.02
N ASN A 51 5.93 8.11 -3.58
CA ASN A 51 4.50 8.15 -3.23
C ASN A 51 4.25 7.91 -1.74
N THR A 52 5.01 7.03 -1.10
CA THR A 52 4.91 6.78 0.33
C THR A 52 5.43 7.96 1.15
N LYS A 53 6.51 8.63 0.72
CA LYS A 53 7.00 9.87 1.35
C LYS A 53 5.93 10.98 1.29
N VAL A 54 5.26 11.13 0.14
CA VAL A 54 4.14 12.08 -0.02
C VAL A 54 2.99 11.75 0.92
N ASN A 55 2.61 10.47 1.03
CA ASN A 55 1.56 10.03 1.96
C ASN A 55 1.93 10.31 3.43
N ILE A 56 3.18 10.03 3.82
CA ILE A 56 3.69 10.32 5.17
C ILE A 56 3.66 11.83 5.46
N ALA A 57 4.07 12.67 4.51
CA ALA A 57 3.99 14.12 4.65
C ALA A 57 2.53 14.61 4.77
N GLY A 58 1.63 13.99 4.00
CA GLY A 58 0.19 14.27 4.06
C GLY A 58 -0.43 13.96 5.41
N ILE A 59 -0.19 12.75 5.95
CA ILE A 59 -0.72 12.35 7.26
C ILE A 59 -0.06 13.13 8.41
N LEU A 60 1.22 13.51 8.27
CA LEU A 60 1.90 14.37 9.24
C LEU A 60 1.22 15.73 9.37
N ARG A 61 0.86 16.39 8.26
CA ARG A 61 0.10 17.66 8.30
C ARG A 61 -1.23 17.51 9.03
N LYS A 62 -1.92 16.39 8.82
CA LYS A 62 -3.18 16.11 9.53
C LYS A 62 -2.94 15.86 11.02
N ARG A 63 -1.87 15.16 11.38
CA ARG A 63 -1.47 14.91 12.77
C ARG A 63 -1.15 16.20 13.53
N LYS A 64 -0.41 17.13 12.90
CA LYS A 64 -0.13 18.44 13.51
C LYS A 64 -1.41 19.20 13.85
N ARG A 65 -2.36 19.25 12.91
CA ARG A 65 -3.68 19.86 13.15
C ARG A 65 -4.48 19.17 14.26
N TYR A 66 -4.38 17.85 14.37
CA TYR A 66 -4.96 17.13 15.50
C TYR A 66 -4.32 17.56 16.84
N CYS A 67 -2.98 17.61 16.91
CA CYS A 67 -2.28 18.05 18.12
C CYS A 67 -2.69 19.47 18.55
N GLU A 68 -2.87 20.38 17.59
CA GLU A 68 -3.41 21.73 17.83
C GLU A 68 -4.84 21.66 18.40
N SER A 69 -5.73 20.88 17.76
CA SER A 69 -7.14 20.77 18.19
C SER A 69 -7.34 20.05 19.53
N ALA A 70 -6.43 19.15 19.88
CA ALA A 70 -6.45 18.38 21.12
C ALA A 70 -5.65 19.07 22.24
N GLU A 71 -5.20 20.32 22.02
CA GLU A 71 -4.41 21.13 22.95
C GLU A 71 -3.21 20.37 23.54
N LEU A 72 -2.58 19.52 22.72
CA LEU A 72 -1.42 18.76 23.15
C LEU A 72 -0.23 19.71 23.30
N THR A 73 0.27 19.83 24.52
CA THR A 73 1.33 20.78 24.91
C THR A 73 2.72 20.40 24.39
N ASN A 74 2.93 19.13 24.04
CA ASN A 74 4.21 18.62 23.54
C ASN A 74 4.30 18.74 22.01
N GLU A 75 5.52 18.84 21.48
CA GLU A 75 5.71 18.75 20.02
C GLU A 75 5.13 17.43 19.49
N TRP A 76 4.50 17.49 18.31
CA TRP A 76 3.85 16.33 17.67
C TRP A 76 4.78 15.11 17.55
N ARG A 77 6.11 15.34 17.45
CA ARG A 77 7.12 14.30 17.38
C ARG A 77 7.28 13.60 18.72
N ASP A 78 7.37 14.37 19.81
CA ASP A 78 7.52 13.85 21.16
C ASP A 78 6.30 13.03 21.57
N VAL A 79 5.11 13.45 21.17
CA VAL A 79 3.88 12.69 21.37
C VAL A 79 3.92 11.32 20.68
N ILE A 80 4.53 11.22 19.50
CA ILE A 80 4.68 9.94 18.79
C ILE A 80 5.81 9.10 19.41
N GLN A 81 6.92 9.73 19.80
CA GLN A 81 8.08 9.07 20.40
C GLN A 81 7.84 8.57 21.82
N GLY A 82 7.05 9.29 22.62
CA GLY A 82 6.63 8.90 23.96
C GLY A 82 5.68 7.70 24.01
N GLY A 83 5.43 7.06 22.86
CA GLY A 83 4.47 5.98 22.69
C GLY A 83 3.12 6.53 22.32
N ALA A 84 2.85 6.63 21.00
CA ALA A 84 1.48 6.83 20.55
C ALA A 84 0.64 5.60 20.94
N ASP A 85 -0.02 5.69 22.08
CA ASP A 85 -0.89 4.65 22.60
C ASP A 85 -2.06 4.39 21.63
N ARG A 86 -2.59 3.17 21.70
CA ARG A 86 -3.80 2.73 21.03
C ARG A 86 -4.93 3.77 21.14
N SER A 87 -5.15 4.33 22.33
CA SER A 87 -6.18 5.38 22.54
C SER A 87 -5.94 6.59 21.65
N MET A 88 -4.70 7.07 21.58
CA MET A 88 -4.34 8.25 20.81
C MET A 88 -4.44 8.03 19.29
N ALA A 89 -4.18 6.80 18.84
CA ALA A 89 -4.42 6.42 17.45
C ALA A 89 -5.93 6.39 17.13
N MET A 90 -6.75 5.88 18.04
CA MET A 90 -8.22 5.91 17.92
C MET A 90 -8.74 7.36 17.88
N ASP A 91 -8.33 8.20 18.84
CA ASP A 91 -8.73 9.61 18.90
C ASP A 91 -8.32 10.39 17.65
N PHE A 92 -7.12 10.11 17.12
CA PHE A 92 -6.68 10.71 15.87
C PHE A 92 -7.55 10.30 14.68
N LEU A 93 -7.89 9.00 14.55
CA LEU A 93 -8.78 8.53 13.48
C LEU A 93 -10.19 9.11 13.61
N PHE A 94 -10.67 9.26 14.85
CA PHE A 94 -11.93 9.92 15.14
C PHE A 94 -11.92 11.38 14.62
N HIS A 95 -10.91 12.15 15.03
CA HIS A 95 -10.72 13.53 14.57
C HIS A 95 -10.60 13.64 13.04
N LEU A 96 -9.95 12.68 12.39
CA LEU A 96 -9.86 12.66 10.93
C LEU A 96 -11.23 12.53 10.25
N CYS A 97 -12.10 11.68 10.78
CA CYS A 97 -13.42 11.48 10.20
C CYS A 97 -14.33 12.68 10.46
N GLU A 98 -14.22 13.29 11.64
CA GLU A 98 -14.91 14.52 12.00
C GLU A 98 -14.47 15.72 11.14
N SER A 99 -13.16 15.91 10.96
CA SER A 99 -12.62 17.13 10.36
C SER A 99 -12.56 17.11 8.84
N TYR A 100 -12.47 15.93 8.20
CA TYR A 100 -12.21 15.83 6.75
C TYR A 100 -13.36 15.24 5.92
N LYS A 101 -14.57 15.15 6.48
CA LYS A 101 -15.78 14.66 5.78
C LYS A 101 -15.54 13.33 5.05
N ILE A 102 -14.87 12.40 5.71
CA ILE A 102 -14.56 11.08 5.13
C ILE A 102 -15.87 10.32 4.91
N LYS A 103 -16.08 9.80 3.69
CA LYS A 103 -17.32 9.08 3.31
C LYS A 103 -17.14 7.57 3.18
N SER A 104 -15.90 7.09 3.11
CA SER A 104 -15.61 5.67 2.90
C SER A 104 -14.70 5.12 3.98
N TRP A 105 -15.02 3.91 4.46
CA TRP A 105 -14.20 3.22 5.44
C TRP A 105 -12.83 2.84 4.89
N GLY A 106 -12.71 2.71 3.56
CA GLY A 106 -11.41 2.48 2.93
C GLY A 106 -10.48 3.69 3.07
N THR A 107 -11.03 4.91 3.03
CA THR A 107 -10.25 6.15 3.16
C THR A 107 -9.78 6.37 4.60
N SER A 108 -10.65 6.18 5.59
CA SER A 108 -10.26 6.26 7.01
C SER A 108 -9.21 5.22 7.36
N TRP A 109 -9.38 3.99 6.88
CA TRP A 109 -8.40 2.92 7.12
C TRP A 109 -7.07 3.15 6.40
N GLU A 110 -7.10 3.76 5.20
CA GLU A 110 -5.87 4.15 4.51
C GLU A 110 -5.10 5.22 5.30
N TYR A 111 -5.78 6.22 5.87
CA TYR A 111 -5.12 7.17 6.76
C TYR A 111 -4.49 6.49 7.98
N PHE A 112 -5.12 5.45 8.54
CA PHE A 112 -4.49 4.68 9.61
C PHE A 112 -3.21 3.97 9.14
N ARG A 113 -3.19 3.40 7.93
CA ARG A 113 -1.97 2.78 7.38
C ARG A 113 -0.85 3.80 7.17
N GLN A 114 -1.18 4.98 6.66
CA GLN A 114 -0.23 6.09 6.52
C GLN A 114 0.27 6.55 7.89
N TYR A 115 -0.60 6.60 8.89
CA TYR A 115 -0.22 6.92 10.27
C TYR A 115 0.77 5.91 10.84
N LYS A 116 0.59 4.60 10.58
CA LYS A 116 1.59 3.58 10.96
C LYS A 116 2.94 3.76 10.27
N GLN A 117 2.95 4.20 9.01
CA GLN A 117 4.19 4.52 8.30
C GLN A 117 4.88 5.75 8.93
N LEU A 118 4.10 6.78 9.28
CA LEU A 118 4.62 7.93 10.02
C LEU A 118 5.20 7.50 11.38
N TYR A 119 4.46 6.71 12.15
CA TYR A 119 4.91 6.16 13.44
C TYR A 119 6.27 5.47 13.28
N ALA A 120 6.38 4.51 12.35
CA ALA A 120 7.61 3.78 12.09
C ALA A 120 8.77 4.68 11.66
N SER A 121 8.50 5.72 10.87
CA SER A 121 9.54 6.68 10.45
C SER A 121 10.08 7.54 11.62
N VAL A 122 9.26 7.76 12.65
CA VAL A 122 9.57 8.64 13.79
C VAL A 122 10.18 7.86 14.95
N THR A 123 9.59 6.73 15.31
CA THR A 123 9.99 5.89 16.45
C THR A 123 11.06 4.88 16.09
N GLY A 124 11.20 4.56 14.80
CA GLY A 124 12.01 3.41 14.38
C GLY A 124 11.42 2.09 14.88
N GLN A 125 10.11 2.00 15.07
CA GLN A 125 9.43 0.77 15.49
C GLN A 125 8.10 0.62 14.79
N TYR A 126 7.67 -0.62 14.53
CA TYR A 126 6.30 -0.84 14.12
C TYR A 126 5.36 -0.69 15.30
N MET A 127 4.17 -0.13 15.04
CA MET A 127 3.08 -0.16 16.01
C MET A 127 2.74 -1.60 16.36
N ASP A 128 2.39 -1.84 17.62
CA ASP A 128 2.06 -3.18 18.08
C ASP A 128 0.92 -3.81 17.23
N ARG A 129 1.08 -5.11 16.99
CA ARG A 129 0.17 -5.86 16.11
C ARG A 129 -1.18 -6.09 16.79
N ASN A 130 -1.20 -6.27 18.10
CA ASN A 130 -2.44 -6.41 18.86
C ASN A 130 -3.20 -5.08 18.89
N ASP A 131 -2.51 -3.98 19.18
CA ASP A 131 -3.11 -2.64 19.14
C ASP A 131 -3.69 -2.33 17.75
N SER A 132 -2.96 -2.64 16.68
CA SER A 132 -3.45 -2.47 15.31
C SER A 132 -4.74 -3.27 15.03
N LYS A 133 -4.89 -4.46 15.62
CA LYS A 133 -6.11 -5.28 15.47
C LYS A 133 -7.27 -4.72 16.29
N GLU A 134 -7.01 -4.26 17.52
CA GLU A 134 -8.01 -3.64 18.36
C GLU A 134 -8.52 -2.32 17.75
N ILE A 135 -7.63 -1.53 17.15
CA ILE A 135 -8.00 -0.34 16.39
C ILE A 135 -8.87 -0.69 15.19
N LEU A 136 -8.58 -1.79 14.46
CA LEU A 136 -9.43 -2.25 13.37
C LEU A 136 -10.84 -2.63 13.84
N LYS A 137 -10.93 -3.43 14.91
CA LYS A 137 -12.23 -3.82 15.49
C LYS A 137 -13.04 -2.61 15.92
N TRP A 138 -12.41 -1.68 16.63
CA TRP A 138 -13.06 -0.42 17.05
C TRP A 138 -13.44 0.44 15.84
N HIS A 139 -12.58 0.55 14.83
CA HIS A 139 -12.86 1.28 13.61
C HIS A 139 -14.13 0.77 12.94
N ASP A 140 -14.22 -0.56 12.73
CA ASP A 140 -15.35 -1.20 12.05
C ASP A 140 -16.62 -1.15 12.92
N ALA A 141 -16.52 -1.33 14.23
CA ALA A 141 -17.67 -1.36 15.13
C ALA A 141 -18.20 0.04 15.54
N VAL A 142 -17.35 1.07 15.56
CA VAL A 142 -17.70 2.39 16.07
C VAL A 142 -17.62 3.44 14.98
N LEU A 143 -16.48 3.55 14.33
CA LEU A 143 -16.17 4.66 13.43
C LEU A 143 -17.00 4.58 12.14
N VAL A 144 -17.10 3.37 11.56
CA VAL A 144 -17.92 3.11 10.37
C VAL A 144 -19.38 3.48 10.61
N HIS A 145 -19.95 3.06 11.72
CA HIS A 145 -21.35 3.33 12.05
C HIS A 145 -21.60 4.80 12.41
N ARG A 146 -20.73 5.41 13.22
CA ARG A 146 -20.92 6.78 13.71
C ARG A 146 -20.86 7.83 12.60
N PHE A 147 -20.02 7.62 11.60
CA PHE A 147 -19.86 8.55 10.47
C PHE A 147 -20.55 8.06 9.19
N GLY A 148 -21.30 6.95 9.24
CA GLY A 148 -21.99 6.39 8.08
C GLY A 148 -21.04 6.04 6.92
N LEU A 149 -19.86 5.51 7.24
CA LEU A 149 -18.82 5.22 6.26
C LEU A 149 -19.24 4.06 5.36
N VAL A 150 -19.21 4.27 4.05
CA VAL A 150 -19.66 3.27 3.07
C VAL A 150 -18.46 2.49 2.53
N ALA A 151 -18.72 1.26 2.07
CA ALA A 151 -17.76 0.51 1.29
C ALA A 151 -17.20 1.33 0.13
N PRO A 152 -15.88 1.21 -0.16
CA PRO A 152 -15.32 1.76 -1.37
C PRO A 152 -16.18 1.33 -2.56
N ASN A 153 -16.60 2.28 -3.39
CA ASN A 153 -17.47 2.03 -4.55
C ASN A 153 -18.86 1.47 -4.21
N GLY A 154 -19.43 1.78 -3.03
CA GLY A 154 -20.77 1.31 -2.65
C GLY A 154 -21.91 1.74 -3.57
N GLY A 155 -21.71 2.76 -4.41
CA GLY A 155 -22.63 3.17 -5.47
C GLY A 155 -22.39 2.47 -6.81
N GLY A 156 -21.54 1.44 -6.85
CA GLY A 156 -20.89 0.99 -8.08
C GLY A 156 -19.61 1.78 -8.33
N LYS A 157 -18.67 1.16 -9.04
CA LYS A 157 -17.55 1.91 -9.62
C LYS A 157 -18.08 2.54 -10.89
N ASP A 158 -17.82 3.83 -11.10
CA ASP A 158 -18.05 4.45 -12.40
C ASP A 158 -17.11 3.77 -13.41
N VAL A 159 -17.69 2.93 -14.25
CA VAL A 159 -16.97 2.22 -15.31
C VAL A 159 -17.46 2.80 -16.63
N ALA A 160 -16.53 3.38 -17.38
CA ALA A 160 -16.79 3.85 -18.72
C ALA A 160 -17.20 2.68 -19.63
N ASP A 161 -18.24 2.87 -20.43
CA ASP A 161 -18.69 1.88 -21.40
C ASP A 161 -18.03 2.09 -22.78
N SER A 162 -18.47 1.31 -23.77
CA SER A 162 -17.97 1.44 -25.15
C SER A 162 -18.37 2.76 -25.82
N GLY A 163 -19.51 3.35 -25.42
CA GLY A 163 -19.94 4.66 -25.86
C GLY A 163 -19.06 5.78 -25.30
N ASP A 164 -18.72 5.70 -24.02
CA ASP A 164 -17.76 6.61 -23.37
C ASP A 164 -16.38 6.54 -24.04
N LEU A 165 -15.90 5.32 -24.34
CA LEU A 165 -14.65 5.15 -25.08
C LEU A 165 -14.73 5.77 -26.47
N LEU A 166 -15.82 5.56 -27.21
CA LEU A 166 -16.01 6.15 -28.54
C LEU A 166 -16.05 7.69 -28.46
N ALA A 167 -16.74 8.25 -27.47
CA ALA A 167 -16.81 9.68 -27.24
C ALA A 167 -15.42 10.25 -26.94
N LEU A 168 -14.66 9.60 -26.06
CA LEU A 168 -13.30 9.99 -25.69
C LEU A 168 -12.36 9.97 -26.92
N GLN A 169 -12.47 8.96 -27.78
CA GLN A 169 -11.66 8.89 -29.00
C GLN A 169 -12.04 9.95 -30.02
N THR A 170 -13.34 10.19 -30.18
CA THR A 170 -13.85 11.22 -31.09
C THR A 170 -13.38 12.60 -30.64
N PHE A 171 -13.44 12.89 -29.34
CA PHE A 171 -12.92 14.12 -28.78
C PHE A 171 -11.42 14.29 -29.07
N ASN A 172 -10.61 13.28 -28.73
CA ASN A 172 -9.17 13.32 -28.92
C ASN A 172 -8.73 13.54 -30.38
N ILE A 173 -9.43 12.92 -31.34
CA ILE A 173 -9.03 12.97 -32.76
C ILE A 173 -9.61 14.21 -33.45
N ALA A 174 -10.90 14.50 -33.23
CA ALA A 174 -11.62 15.50 -34.01
C ALA A 174 -11.67 16.88 -33.35
N TYR A 175 -11.55 16.98 -32.02
CA TYR A 175 -11.83 18.22 -31.29
C TYR A 175 -10.65 18.73 -30.44
N ASP A 176 -9.80 17.86 -29.91
CA ASP A 176 -8.62 18.29 -29.16
C ASP A 176 -7.59 18.94 -30.12
N THR A 177 -7.50 20.26 -30.03
CA THR A 177 -6.56 21.12 -30.77
C THR A 177 -5.53 21.76 -29.85
N GLY A 178 -5.61 21.51 -28.53
CA GLY A 178 -4.91 22.32 -27.52
C GLY A 178 -3.90 21.55 -26.68
N VAL A 179 -4.23 20.34 -26.19
CA VAL A 179 -3.34 19.61 -25.27
C VAL A 179 -2.21 18.93 -26.03
N PHE A 180 -2.51 18.39 -27.21
CA PHE A 180 -1.54 17.78 -28.10
C PHE A 180 -1.64 18.36 -29.50
N SER A 181 -0.86 19.41 -29.77
CA SER A 181 -0.85 20.09 -31.08
C SER A 181 -0.39 19.19 -32.24
N GLY A 182 0.38 18.13 -31.93
CA GLY A 182 0.83 17.15 -32.91
C GLY A 182 -0.17 16.02 -33.14
N GLU A 183 -0.53 15.77 -34.41
CA GLU A 183 -1.36 14.61 -34.82
C GLU A 183 -0.83 13.27 -34.30
N ARG A 184 0.50 13.10 -34.30
CA ARG A 184 1.13 11.87 -33.80
C ARG A 184 0.82 11.61 -32.33
N HIS A 185 0.84 12.64 -31.49
CA HIS A 185 0.57 12.50 -30.05
C HIS A 185 -0.90 12.15 -29.81
N ARG A 186 -1.83 12.72 -30.59
CA ARG A 186 -3.27 12.38 -30.54
C ARG A 186 -3.51 10.92 -30.90
N ILE A 187 -2.85 10.41 -31.94
CA ILE A 187 -2.92 8.99 -32.33
C ILE A 187 -2.33 8.08 -31.25
N GLN A 188 -1.18 8.44 -30.67
CA GLN A 188 -0.56 7.67 -29.59
C GLN A 188 -1.45 7.60 -28.35
N LEU A 189 -2.01 8.73 -27.92
CA LEU A 189 -2.94 8.79 -26.79
C LEU A 189 -4.21 7.97 -27.05
N ALA A 190 -4.77 8.06 -28.26
CA ALA A 190 -5.90 7.23 -28.68
C ALA A 190 -5.55 5.73 -28.60
N GLY A 191 -4.34 5.35 -29.02
CA GLY A 191 -3.80 4.00 -28.84
C GLY A 191 -3.71 3.57 -27.38
N CYS A 192 -3.25 4.45 -26.48
CA CYS A 192 -3.22 4.17 -25.04
C CYS A 192 -4.63 3.92 -24.47
N TYR A 193 -5.64 4.70 -24.88
CA TYR A 193 -7.02 4.50 -24.43
C TYR A 193 -7.59 3.15 -24.87
N LEU A 194 -7.34 2.74 -26.12
CA LEU A 194 -7.71 1.38 -26.57
C LEU A 194 -6.97 0.33 -25.77
N GLY A 195 -5.67 0.48 -25.59
CA GLY A 195 -4.83 -0.44 -24.84
C GLY A 195 -5.34 -0.64 -23.41
N LEU A 196 -5.67 0.45 -22.70
CA LEU A 196 -6.23 0.41 -21.35
C LEU A 196 -7.62 -0.24 -21.32
N ALA A 197 -8.49 0.09 -22.28
CA ALA A 197 -9.85 -0.44 -22.34
C ALA A 197 -9.89 -1.95 -22.63
N PHE A 198 -9.05 -2.43 -23.54
CA PHE A 198 -9.05 -3.84 -23.95
C PHE A 198 -8.24 -4.76 -23.03
N THR A 199 -7.21 -4.25 -22.35
CA THR A 199 -6.36 -5.08 -21.49
C THR A 199 -6.69 -4.93 -20.00
N GLY A 200 -7.32 -3.83 -19.59
CA GLY A 200 -7.50 -3.48 -18.19
C GLY A 200 -6.19 -3.19 -17.46
N ALA A 201 -5.08 -3.01 -18.18
CA ALA A 201 -3.78 -2.67 -17.61
C ALA A 201 -3.81 -1.30 -16.93
N ARG A 202 -2.86 -1.08 -16.01
CA ARG A 202 -2.77 0.20 -15.29
C ARG A 202 -2.14 1.25 -16.21
N PRO A 203 -2.51 2.54 -16.12
CA PRO A 203 -1.87 3.60 -16.91
C PRO A 203 -0.34 3.61 -16.82
N ALA A 204 0.20 3.38 -15.62
CA ALA A 204 1.65 3.28 -15.39
C ALA A 204 2.31 2.14 -16.19
N GLU A 205 1.61 1.04 -16.49
CA GLU A 205 2.19 -0.08 -17.25
C GLU A 205 2.40 0.28 -18.72
N PHE A 206 1.59 1.19 -19.27
CA PHE A 206 1.77 1.72 -20.64
C PHE A 206 2.79 2.85 -20.73
N VAL A 207 2.89 3.68 -19.68
CA VAL A 207 3.77 4.86 -19.67
C VAL A 207 5.17 4.51 -19.18
N ASP A 208 5.28 3.63 -18.18
CA ASP A 208 6.55 3.23 -17.55
C ASP A 208 7.12 1.92 -18.11
N GLY A 209 6.57 1.41 -19.22
CA GLY A 209 6.93 0.13 -19.85
C GLY A 209 8.36 0.04 -20.43
N GLY A 210 9.23 0.99 -20.11
CA GLY A 210 10.66 0.88 -20.40
C GLY A 210 11.24 -0.28 -19.60
N ALA A 211 11.95 -1.18 -20.29
CA ALA A 211 12.78 -2.18 -19.61
C ALA A 211 13.60 -1.44 -18.55
N LYS A 212 13.47 -1.86 -17.29
CA LYS A 212 14.47 -1.48 -16.28
C LYS A 212 15.80 -1.88 -16.89
N GLU A 213 16.61 -0.90 -17.29
CA GLU A 213 18.04 -1.12 -17.41
C GLU A 213 18.41 -1.84 -16.12
N ARG A 214 19.01 -3.02 -16.25
CA ARG A 214 19.51 -3.76 -15.09
C ARG A 214 20.57 -2.86 -14.48
N GLN A 215 20.18 -1.96 -13.57
CA GLN A 215 21.10 -1.25 -12.72
C GLN A 215 21.93 -2.34 -12.10
N GLY A 216 23.22 -2.35 -12.49
CA GLY A 216 24.15 -3.41 -12.18
C GLY A 216 23.98 -3.77 -10.72
N TRP A 217 23.58 -5.01 -10.47
CA TRP A 217 23.56 -5.53 -9.12
C TRP A 217 25.02 -5.51 -8.64
N VAL A 218 25.38 -4.50 -7.86
CA VAL A 218 26.61 -4.50 -7.08
C VAL A 218 26.24 -5.10 -5.74
N PRO A 219 26.74 -6.29 -5.38
CA PRO A 219 26.48 -6.86 -4.07
C PRO A 219 26.96 -5.89 -2.99
N ARG A 220 26.07 -5.56 -2.05
CA ARG A 220 26.41 -4.80 -0.85
C ARG A 220 27.49 -5.57 -0.09
N GLY A 221 28.72 -5.07 -0.12
CA GLY A 221 29.89 -5.69 0.48
C GLY A 221 31.14 -5.69 -0.41
N ALA A 222 31.04 -5.32 -1.69
CA ALA A 222 32.23 -5.13 -2.51
C ALA A 222 32.97 -3.85 -2.10
N VAL A 223 34.02 -4.00 -1.30
CA VAL A 223 35.03 -2.96 -1.12
C VAL A 223 35.73 -2.76 -2.47
N PRO A 224 35.82 -1.53 -3.00
CA PRO A 224 36.61 -1.27 -4.20
C PRO A 224 38.05 -1.73 -3.93
N ALA A 225 38.61 -2.54 -4.83
CA ALA A 225 40.02 -2.90 -4.73
C ALA A 225 40.84 -1.61 -4.71
N GLU A 226 41.49 -1.35 -3.58
CA GLU A 226 42.54 -0.34 -3.48
C GLU A 226 43.53 -0.63 -4.60
N THR A 227 43.64 0.32 -5.52
CA THR A 227 44.80 0.41 -6.40
C THR A 227 46.01 0.64 -5.49
N ALA A 228 46.68 -0.46 -5.14
CA ALA A 228 48.01 -0.44 -4.55
C ALA A 228 48.93 0.27 -5.54
N SER A 229 49.14 1.56 -5.28
CA SER A 229 50.26 2.31 -5.81
C SER A 229 51.43 2.07 -4.88
N SER A 230 52.51 1.53 -5.42
CA SER A 230 53.85 1.50 -4.82
C SER A 230 54.84 1.04 -5.88
N PRO A 231 56.12 1.43 -5.77
CA PRO A 231 56.70 2.76 -5.92
C PRO A 231 57.27 2.98 -7.33
#